data_AF-A0A920DLW7-F1
#
_entry.id   AF-A0A920DLW7-F1
#
_cell.length_a   1.000
_cell.length_b   1.000
_cell.length_c   1.000
_cell.angle_alpha   90.00
_cell.angle_beta   90.00
_cell.angle_gamma   90.00
#
_symmetry.space_group_name_H-M   'P 1'
#
loop_
_entity.id
_entity.type
_entity.pdbx_description
1 polymer ?
#
loop_
_entity_poly.entity_id
_entity_poly.type
_entity_poly.pdbx_seq_one_letter_code
_entity_poly.pdbx_strand_id
1 'polypeptide(L)'
;MKILLKAFLLTAPINFAYAAEGQKSAGLPQMDIATFPSQLFWLVITFSLLYLFMWKFVIPRLGATIEERRDKISNDINDADNLNTEATDILKKYDEQMASASQESNEIITNSKKAMLDHLETLKKENEEKVNSLISESQAKIKAQEEKSKIEIRNATLDTVKAIVSRYIENIPSDEEINKKLN
;
A
#
# COMPACT_ATOMS: atom_id res chain seq x y z
N MET A 1 59.93 7.51 -16.88
CA MET A 1 60.83 7.81 -15.75
C MET A 1 61.42 6.46 -15.31
N LYS A 2 62.35 5.84 -16.05
CA LYS A 2 63.79 6.17 -16.14
C LYS A 2 64.32 6.63 -14.79
N ILE A 3 64.68 5.68 -13.92
CA ILE A 3 65.71 5.68 -12.86
C ILE A 3 65.43 4.41 -12.06
N LEU A 4 66.38 3.47 -12.05
CA LEU A 4 66.53 2.26 -11.21
C LEU A 4 67.22 1.10 -11.97
N LEU A 5 67.65 1.32 -13.22
CA LEU A 5 68.49 0.37 -13.98
C LEU A 5 69.93 0.86 -14.21
N LYS A 6 70.41 1.84 -13.43
CA LYS A 6 71.77 2.40 -13.54
C LYS A 6 72.29 2.86 -12.19
N ALA A 7 72.81 1.95 -11.36
CA ALA A 7 73.74 2.25 -10.27
C ALA A 7 74.19 0.96 -9.55
N PHE A 8 74.74 -0.02 -10.28
CA PHE A 8 75.53 -1.06 -9.60
C PHE A 8 76.51 -1.73 -10.58
N LEU A 9 77.38 -0.92 -11.19
CA LEU A 9 78.64 -1.42 -11.70
C LEU A 9 79.73 -0.42 -11.32
N LEU A 10 80.76 -0.98 -10.70
CA LEU A 10 82.12 -0.46 -10.51
C LEU A 10 82.45 0.05 -9.10
N THR A 11 83.60 -0.46 -8.63
CA THR A 11 84.47 -0.03 -7.52
C THR A 11 84.14 -0.52 -6.11
N ALA A 12 84.52 -1.76 -5.80
CA ALA A 12 85.74 -2.07 -5.02
C ALA A 12 85.63 -3.51 -4.49
N PRO A 13 86.58 -4.42 -4.81
CA PRO A 13 86.69 -5.66 -4.06
C PRO A 13 87.13 -5.29 -2.64
N ILE A 14 86.30 -5.62 -1.65
CA ILE A 14 86.71 -5.60 -0.25
C ILE A 14 87.73 -6.75 -0.12
N ASN A 15 89.00 -6.44 -0.38
CA ASN A 15 90.12 -7.28 -0.03
C ASN A 15 90.22 -7.32 1.51
N PHE A 16 89.55 -8.29 2.12
CA PHE A 16 89.98 -8.78 3.43
C PHE A 16 91.03 -9.87 3.18
N ALA A 17 92.27 -9.44 3.04
CA ALA A 17 93.41 -10.33 3.15
C ALA A 17 93.51 -10.78 4.62
N TYR A 18 93.15 -12.04 4.89
CA TYR A 18 93.58 -12.72 6.11
C TYR A 18 94.62 -13.77 5.72
N ALA A 19 95.77 -13.69 6.38
CA ALA A 19 96.97 -14.45 6.10
C ALA A 19 96.74 -15.96 6.23
N ALA A 20 97.29 -16.70 5.27
CA ALA A 20 97.42 -18.14 5.33
C ALA A 20 98.62 -18.51 6.21
N GLU A 21 98.38 -19.32 7.23
CA GLU A 21 99.40 -20.12 7.91
C GLU A 21 98.85 -21.55 8.06
N GLY A 22 99.65 -22.55 7.66
CA GLY A 22 99.26 -23.96 7.44
C GLY A 22 98.80 -24.72 8.70
N GLN A 23 98.37 -25.98 8.67
CA GLN A 23 98.50 -27.07 7.70
C GLN A 23 97.60 -28.26 8.15
N LYS A 24 97.13 -29.07 7.19
CA LYS A 24 96.79 -30.53 7.23
C LYS A 24 95.30 -30.95 7.03
N SER A 25 95.04 -31.31 5.77
CA SER A 25 94.30 -32.49 5.27
C SER A 25 92.85 -32.75 5.74
N ALA A 26 91.88 -32.46 4.87
CA ALA A 26 91.13 -33.44 4.06
C ALA A 26 89.70 -32.93 3.77
N GLY A 27 89.46 -32.50 2.53
CA GLY A 27 88.13 -32.13 2.05
C GLY A 27 88.16 -30.97 1.07
N LEU A 28 87.16 -30.90 0.19
CA LEU A 28 86.90 -29.71 -0.63
C LEU A 28 86.96 -28.47 0.28
N PRO A 29 87.55 -27.33 -0.14
CA PRO A 29 87.67 -26.12 0.69
C PRO A 29 86.30 -25.56 1.17
N GLN A 30 85.18 -26.03 0.61
CA GLN A 30 83.82 -25.73 1.09
C GLN A 30 83.39 -26.51 2.35
N MET A 31 84.13 -27.56 2.73
CA MET A 31 83.82 -28.45 3.87
C MET A 31 84.82 -28.25 5.02
N ASP A 32 85.49 -27.09 5.08
CA ASP A 32 86.36 -26.75 6.20
C ASP A 32 85.52 -26.35 7.43
N ILE A 33 85.43 -27.30 8.36
CA ILE A 33 84.64 -27.21 9.60
C ILE A 33 85.08 -26.03 10.48
N ALA A 34 86.31 -25.51 10.31
CA ALA A 34 86.80 -24.36 11.06
C ALA A 34 85.98 -23.08 10.82
N THR A 35 85.28 -22.97 9.69
CA THR A 35 84.46 -21.79 9.35
C THR A 35 83.00 -21.88 9.84
N PHE A 36 82.52 -23.08 10.15
CA PHE A 36 81.12 -23.32 10.54
C PHE A 36 80.67 -22.59 11.83
N PRO A 37 81.48 -22.43 12.89
CA PRO A 37 81.06 -21.70 14.09
C PRO A 37 80.70 -20.23 13.82
N SER A 38 81.44 -19.56 12.94
CA SER A 38 81.16 -18.15 12.57
C SER A 38 79.88 -18.05 11.74
N GLN A 39 79.68 -18.97 10.79
CA GLN A 39 78.45 -19.02 9.99
C GLN A 39 77.23 -19.32 10.86
N LEU A 40 77.34 -20.24 11.82
CA LEU A 40 76.27 -20.54 12.78
C LEU A 40 75.99 -19.35 13.70
N PHE A 41 77.01 -18.63 14.16
CA PHE A 41 76.83 -17.42 14.97
C PHE A 41 76.01 -16.36 14.23
N TRP A 42 76.37 -16.02 12.99
CA TRP A 42 75.61 -15.06 12.18
C TRP A 42 74.23 -15.58 11.78
N LEU A 43 74.08 -16.89 11.55
CA LEU A 43 72.79 -17.52 11.30
C LEU A 43 71.88 -17.34 12.52
N VAL A 44 72.36 -17.61 13.73
CA VAL A 44 71.58 -17.43 14.96
C VAL A 44 71.19 -15.95 15.15
N ILE A 45 72.11 -15.01 14.90
CA ILE A 45 71.80 -13.57 15.02
C ILE A 45 70.73 -13.14 14.01
N THR A 46 70.91 -13.46 12.73
CA THR A 46 69.98 -13.04 11.67
C THR A 46 68.63 -13.73 11.81
N PHE A 47 68.61 -15.01 12.17
CA PHE A 47 67.40 -15.76 12.43
C PHE A 47 66.65 -15.24 13.67
N SER A 48 67.38 -14.90 14.74
CA SER A 48 66.77 -14.30 15.95
C SER A 48 66.17 -12.93 15.64
N LEU A 49 66.86 -12.10 14.86
CA LEU A 49 66.35 -10.79 14.43
C LEU A 49 65.08 -10.95 13.58
N LEU A 50 65.09 -11.88 12.61
CA LEU A 50 63.92 -12.20 11.80
C LEU A 50 62.75 -12.73 12.66
N TYR A 51 63.03 -13.59 13.63
CA TYR A 51 62.03 -14.14 14.55
C TYR A 51 61.35 -13.03 15.35
N LEU A 52 62.14 -12.11 15.93
CA LEU A 52 61.60 -10.96 16.67
C LEU A 52 60.77 -10.04 15.77
N PHE A 53 61.21 -9.82 14.52
CA PHE A 53 60.44 -9.05 13.54
C PHE A 53 59.10 -9.71 13.21
N MET A 54 59.10 -11.02 12.93
CA MET A 54 57.90 -11.81 12.69
C MET A 54 56.93 -11.76 13.87
N TRP A 55 57.44 -11.99 15.10
CA TRP A 55 56.65 -11.99 16.31
C TRP A 55 55.99 -10.63 16.57
N LYS A 56 56.74 -9.54 16.38
CA LYS A 56 56.26 -8.19 16.73
C LYS A 56 55.44 -7.51 15.63
N PHE A 57 55.66 -7.82 14.36
CA PHE A 57 54.98 -7.12 13.25
C PHE A 57 54.02 -8.00 12.45
N VAL A 58 54.42 -9.23 12.12
CA VAL A 58 53.65 -10.06 11.17
C VAL A 58 52.46 -10.73 11.86
N ILE A 59 52.68 -11.38 13.01
CA ILE A 59 51.63 -12.04 13.78
C ILE A 59 50.48 -11.08 14.18
N PRO A 60 50.73 -9.89 14.78
CA PRO A 60 49.64 -9.00 15.16
C PRO A 60 48.87 -8.44 13.97
N ARG A 61 49.52 -8.19 12.83
CA ARG A 61 48.82 -7.73 11.62
C ARG A 61 47.90 -8.81 11.05
N LEU A 62 48.35 -10.06 11.01
CA LEU A 62 47.53 -11.18 10.57
C LEU A 62 46.34 -11.41 11.51
N GLY A 63 46.56 -11.34 12.82
CA GLY A 63 45.49 -11.43 13.82
C GLY A 63 44.43 -10.35 13.65
N ALA A 64 44.84 -9.09 13.46
CA ALA A 64 43.93 -7.97 13.26
C ALA A 64 43.03 -8.16 12.01
N THR A 65 43.59 -8.61 10.88
CA THR A 65 42.80 -8.84 9.66
C THR A 65 41.83 -10.02 9.80
N ILE A 66 42.22 -11.08 10.54
CA ILE A 66 41.32 -12.20 10.80
C ILE A 66 40.16 -11.73 11.68
N GLU A 67 40.44 -10.97 12.73
CA GLU A 67 39.41 -10.47 13.63
C GLU A 67 38.46 -9.50 12.91
N GLU A 68 38.98 -8.55 12.15
CA GLU A 68 38.17 -7.63 11.34
C GLU A 68 37.20 -8.36 10.41
N ARG A 69 37.66 -9.44 9.76
CA ARG A 69 36.80 -10.27 8.91
C ARG A 69 35.74 -11.02 9.72
N ARG A 70 36.11 -11.56 10.88
CA ARG A 70 35.16 -12.26 11.76
C ARG A 70 34.09 -11.32 12.28
N ASP A 71 34.49 -10.13 12.74
CA ASP A 71 33.59 -9.09 13.22
C ASP A 71 32.65 -8.65 12.11
N LYS A 72 33.19 -8.39 10.91
CA LYS A 72 32.37 -8.02 9.76
C LYS A 72 31.35 -9.10 9.41
N ILE A 73 31.75 -10.37 9.34
CA ILE A 73 30.82 -11.47 9.06
C ILE A 73 29.76 -11.57 10.15
N SER A 74 30.15 -11.44 11.43
CA SER A 74 29.19 -11.49 12.54
C SER A 74 28.20 -10.34 12.47
N ASN A 75 28.66 -9.13 12.15
CA ASN A 75 27.80 -7.96 11.99
C ASN A 75 26.87 -8.12 10.79
N ASP A 76 27.38 -8.56 9.63
CA ASP A 76 26.58 -8.80 8.44
C ASP A 76 25.48 -9.87 8.69
N ILE A 77 25.78 -10.90 9.49
CA ILE A 77 24.78 -11.92 9.90
C ILE A 77 23.73 -11.32 10.83
N ASN A 78 24.14 -10.53 11.84
CA ASN A 78 23.21 -9.89 12.77
C ASN A 78 22.31 -8.88 12.04
N ASP A 79 22.87 -8.10 11.13
CA ASP A 79 22.14 -7.14 10.31
C ASP A 79 21.16 -7.86 9.39
N ALA A 80 21.56 -8.98 8.78
CA ALA A 80 20.67 -9.80 7.97
C ALA A 80 19.51 -10.39 8.79
N ASP A 81 19.75 -10.83 10.03
CA ASP A 81 18.71 -11.36 10.91
C ASP A 81 17.74 -10.26 11.38
N ASN A 82 18.26 -9.08 11.70
CA ASN A 82 17.47 -7.91 12.04
C ASN A 82 16.59 -7.46 10.86
N LEU A 83 17.14 -7.40 9.65
CA LEU A 83 16.40 -7.05 8.43
C LEU A 83 15.32 -8.10 8.10
N ASN A 84 15.61 -9.39 8.30
CA ASN A 84 14.58 -10.44 8.16
C ASN A 84 13.47 -10.28 9.20
N THR A 85 13.82 -10.01 10.45
CA THR A 85 12.85 -9.77 11.52
C THR A 85 11.98 -8.55 11.23
N GLU A 86 12.58 -7.43 10.79
CA GLU A 86 11.83 -6.24 10.39
C GLU A 86 10.93 -6.51 9.18
N ALA A 87 11.42 -7.21 8.16
CA ALA A 87 10.63 -7.59 6.99
C ALA A 87 9.43 -8.47 7.36
N THR A 88 9.62 -9.45 8.25
CA THR A 88 8.52 -10.31 8.72
C THR A 88 7.50 -9.54 9.57
N ASP A 89 7.93 -8.60 10.41
CA ASP A 89 7.02 -7.73 11.17
C ASP A 89 6.23 -6.79 10.25
N ILE A 90 6.86 -6.22 9.24
CA ILE A 90 6.20 -5.39 8.23
C ILE A 90 5.18 -6.21 7.44
N LEU A 91 5.54 -7.43 7.00
CA LEU A 91 4.62 -8.33 6.30
C LEU A 91 3.40 -8.66 7.18
N LYS A 92 3.63 -8.97 8.45
CA LYS A 92 2.55 -9.25 9.41
C LYS A 92 1.62 -8.06 9.56
N LYS A 93 2.16 -6.84 9.75
CA LYS A 93 1.38 -5.60 9.85
C LYS A 93 0.61 -5.31 8.56
N TYR A 94 1.21 -5.57 7.40
CA TYR A 94 0.56 -5.42 6.10
C TYR A 94 -0.62 -6.37 5.95
N ASP A 95 -0.44 -7.65 6.29
CA ASP A 95 -1.51 -8.65 6.25
C ASP A 95 -2.64 -8.31 7.23
N GLU A 96 -2.32 -7.84 8.44
CA GLU A 96 -3.29 -7.36 9.42
C GLU A 96 -4.08 -6.14 8.89
N GLN A 97 -3.39 -5.17 8.27
CA GLN A 97 -4.05 -4.00 7.66
C GLN A 97 -4.96 -4.40 6.49
N MET A 98 -4.54 -5.34 5.65
CA MET A 98 -5.36 -5.85 4.55
C MET A 98 -6.60 -6.60 5.05
N ALA A 99 -6.45 -7.42 6.09
CA ALA A 99 -7.56 -8.10 6.72
C ALA A 99 -8.55 -7.10 7.34
N SER A 100 -8.04 -6.10 8.10
CA SER A 100 -8.88 -5.07 8.72
C SER A 100 -9.59 -4.22 7.67
N ALA A 101 -8.91 -3.78 6.62
CA ALA A 101 -9.52 -2.99 5.54
C ALA A 101 -10.60 -3.79 4.79
N SER A 102 -10.38 -5.08 4.58
CA SER A 102 -11.37 -5.98 3.97
C SER A 102 -12.60 -6.14 4.88
N GLN A 103 -12.39 -6.27 6.18
CA GLN A 103 -13.48 -6.35 7.16
C GLN A 103 -14.27 -5.04 7.21
N GLU A 104 -13.59 -3.89 7.31
CA GLU A 104 -14.23 -2.56 7.34
C GLU A 104 -15.04 -2.30 6.07
N SER A 105 -14.49 -2.65 4.90
CA SER A 105 -15.21 -2.55 3.63
C SER A 105 -16.50 -3.39 3.63
N ASN A 106 -16.43 -4.64 4.09
CA ASN A 106 -17.60 -5.50 4.19
C ASN A 106 -18.65 -4.97 5.20
N GLU A 107 -18.19 -4.38 6.30
CA GLU A 107 -19.05 -3.74 7.29
C GLU A 107 -19.74 -2.50 6.70
N ILE A 108 -19.00 -1.63 6.00
CA ILE A 108 -19.56 -0.46 5.29
C ILE A 108 -20.62 -0.90 4.28
N ILE A 109 -20.33 -1.94 3.47
CA ILE A 109 -21.27 -2.46 2.48
C ILE A 109 -22.54 -3.00 3.17
N THR A 110 -22.38 -3.74 4.26
CA THR A 110 -23.50 -4.33 5.00
C THR A 110 -24.36 -3.26 5.66
N ASN A 111 -23.72 -2.29 6.33
CA ASN A 111 -24.40 -1.17 6.99
C ASN A 111 -25.11 -0.28 5.97
N SER A 112 -24.47 0.00 4.82
CA SER A 112 -25.07 0.77 3.73
C SER A 112 -26.28 0.05 3.14
N LYS A 113 -26.18 -1.26 2.88
CA LYS A 113 -27.33 -2.07 2.42
C LYS A 113 -28.47 -2.04 3.42
N LYS A 114 -28.19 -2.19 4.71
CA LYS A 114 -29.20 -2.12 5.77
C LYS A 114 -29.88 -0.75 5.79
N ALA A 115 -29.10 0.33 5.83
CA ALA A 115 -29.64 1.69 5.82
C ALA A 115 -30.46 1.99 4.55
N MET A 116 -30.03 1.49 3.38
CA MET A 116 -30.79 1.59 2.14
C MET A 116 -32.13 0.86 2.21
N LEU A 117 -32.17 -0.36 2.75
CA LEU A 117 -33.40 -1.12 2.91
C LEU A 117 -34.36 -0.44 3.90
N ASP A 118 -33.85 0.03 5.03
CA ASP A 118 -34.62 0.76 6.03
C ASP A 118 -35.22 2.05 5.40
N HIS A 119 -34.40 2.81 4.65
CA HIS A 119 -34.86 4.01 3.97
C HIS A 119 -35.90 3.72 2.89
N LEU A 120 -35.73 2.62 2.13
CA LEU A 120 -36.71 2.17 1.14
C LEU A 120 -38.03 1.81 1.82
N GLU A 121 -38.01 1.11 2.95
CA GLU A 121 -39.22 0.79 3.71
C GLU A 121 -39.93 2.05 4.21
N THR A 122 -39.19 3.02 4.76
CA THR A 122 -39.75 4.32 5.18
C THR A 122 -40.38 5.06 4.01
N LEU A 123 -39.65 5.21 2.90
CA LEU A 123 -40.17 5.88 1.69
C LEU A 123 -41.42 5.19 1.14
N LYS A 124 -41.44 3.85 1.16
CA LYS A 124 -42.60 3.07 0.72
C LYS A 124 -43.81 3.35 1.60
N LYS A 125 -43.66 3.34 2.93
CA LYS A 125 -44.74 3.66 3.88
C LYS A 125 -45.25 5.09 3.68
N GLU A 126 -44.36 6.07 3.60
CA GLU A 126 -44.74 7.46 3.34
C GLU A 126 -45.49 7.62 2.01
N ASN A 127 -45.05 6.91 0.97
CA ASN A 127 -45.69 6.97 -0.33
C ASN A 127 -47.06 6.28 -0.32
N GLU A 128 -47.20 5.15 0.37
CA GLU A 128 -48.51 4.49 0.58
C GLU A 128 -49.48 5.40 1.34
N GLU A 129 -49.02 6.09 2.38
CA GLU A 129 -49.83 7.08 3.11
C GLU A 129 -50.27 8.25 2.22
N LYS A 130 -49.35 8.84 1.44
CA LYS A 130 -49.66 9.93 0.50
C LYS A 130 -50.63 9.49 -0.60
N VAL A 131 -50.46 8.28 -1.13
CA VAL A 131 -51.38 7.72 -2.14
C VAL A 131 -52.76 7.53 -1.53
N ASN A 132 -52.85 6.97 -0.32
CA ASN A 132 -54.13 6.77 0.37
C ASN A 132 -54.83 8.10 0.69
N SER A 133 -54.10 9.12 1.13
CA SER A 133 -54.68 10.45 1.39
C SER A 133 -55.18 11.09 0.10
N LEU A 134 -54.41 11.00 -1.00
CA LEU A 134 -54.81 11.52 -2.31
C LEU A 134 -56.05 10.82 -2.86
N ILE A 135 -56.16 9.49 -2.68
CA ILE A 135 -57.35 8.72 -3.05
C ILE A 135 -58.56 9.22 -2.25
N SER A 136 -58.42 9.39 -0.93
CA SER A 136 -59.50 9.88 -0.06
C SER A 136 -59.97 11.28 -0.46
N GLU A 137 -59.03 12.21 -0.68
CA GLU A 137 -59.34 13.56 -1.15
C GLU A 137 -60.02 13.56 -2.52
N SER A 138 -59.55 12.72 -3.44
CA SER A 138 -60.13 12.60 -4.78
C SER A 138 -61.54 12.03 -4.72
N GLN A 139 -61.79 11.02 -3.89
CA GLN A 139 -63.13 10.49 -3.64
C GLN A 139 -64.07 11.54 -3.04
N ALA A 140 -63.58 12.36 -2.10
CA ALA A 140 -64.36 13.46 -1.53
C ALA A 140 -64.70 14.52 -2.59
N LYS A 141 -63.73 14.90 -3.45
CA LYS A 141 -63.95 15.83 -4.56
C LYS A 141 -64.96 15.27 -5.57
N ILE A 142 -64.87 13.99 -5.92
CA ILE A 142 -65.82 13.32 -6.83
C ILE A 142 -67.23 13.37 -6.24
N LYS A 143 -67.42 12.98 -4.96
CA LYS A 143 -68.73 13.04 -4.30
C LYS A 143 -69.29 14.47 -4.26
N ALA A 144 -68.46 15.45 -3.95
CA ALA A 144 -68.88 16.86 -3.94
C ALA A 144 -69.28 17.35 -5.35
N GLN A 145 -68.55 16.92 -6.38
CA GLN A 145 -68.87 17.25 -7.77
C GLN A 145 -70.14 16.54 -8.24
N GLU A 146 -70.34 15.28 -7.89
CA GLU A 146 -71.59 14.54 -8.17
C GLU A 146 -72.81 15.25 -7.56
N GLU A 147 -72.71 15.70 -6.31
CA GLU A 147 -73.81 16.41 -5.66
C GLU A 147 -74.10 17.77 -6.32
N LYS A 148 -73.05 18.53 -6.65
CA LYS A 148 -73.20 19.77 -7.43
C LYS A 148 -73.86 19.52 -8.78
N SER A 149 -73.39 18.52 -9.52
CA SER A 149 -73.95 18.17 -10.83
C SER A 149 -75.41 17.70 -10.73
N LYS A 150 -75.80 16.98 -9.67
CA LYS A 150 -77.22 16.63 -9.43
C LYS A 150 -78.09 17.88 -9.23
N ILE A 151 -77.61 18.85 -8.45
CA ILE A 151 -78.32 20.12 -8.22
C ILE A 151 -78.43 20.92 -9.52
N GLU A 152 -77.34 21.03 -10.29
CA GLU A 152 -77.32 21.71 -11.58
C GLU A 152 -78.27 21.06 -12.60
N ILE A 153 -78.26 19.72 -12.73
CA ILE A 153 -79.19 18.99 -13.60
C ILE A 153 -80.64 19.22 -13.15
N ARG A 154 -80.93 19.21 -11.84
CA ARG A 154 -82.27 19.47 -11.32
C ARG A 154 -82.74 20.89 -11.66
N ASN A 155 -81.89 21.89 -11.50
CA ASN A 155 -82.20 23.28 -11.84
C ASN A 155 -82.40 23.44 -13.35
N ALA A 156 -81.50 22.92 -14.18
CA ALA A 156 -81.64 22.94 -15.64
C ALA A 156 -82.91 22.23 -16.12
N THR A 157 -83.29 21.13 -15.46
CA THR A 157 -84.55 20.41 -15.76
C THR A 157 -85.76 21.26 -15.38
N LEU A 158 -85.76 21.89 -14.20
CA LEU A 158 -86.83 22.81 -13.77
C LEU A 158 -86.98 23.99 -14.73
N ASP A 159 -85.88 24.58 -15.17
CA ASP A 159 -85.89 25.70 -16.13
C ASP A 159 -86.40 25.25 -17.50
N THR A 160 -85.99 24.06 -17.97
CA THR A 160 -86.51 23.46 -19.22
C THR A 160 -88.01 23.17 -19.12
N VAL A 161 -88.48 22.59 -18.01
CA VAL A 161 -89.92 22.32 -17.77
C VAL A 161 -90.70 23.63 -17.70
N LYS A 162 -90.21 24.66 -17.01
CA LYS A 162 -90.83 25.99 -16.99
C LYS A 162 -90.94 26.56 -18.41
N ALA A 163 -89.88 26.50 -19.20
CA ALA A 163 -89.90 26.99 -20.58
C ALA A 163 -90.92 26.24 -21.45
N ILE A 164 -91.03 24.91 -21.29
CA ILE A 164 -92.04 24.10 -21.99
C ILE A 164 -93.46 24.48 -21.53
N VAL A 165 -93.70 24.61 -20.23
CA VAL A 165 -95.01 24.94 -19.66
C VAL A 165 -95.44 26.36 -20.03
N SER A 166 -94.56 27.35 -19.97
CA SER A 166 -94.85 28.71 -20.43
C SER A 166 -95.26 28.72 -21.91
N ARG A 167 -94.53 27.98 -22.75
CA ARG A 167 -94.87 27.82 -24.17
C ARG A 167 -96.20 27.08 -24.39
N TYR A 168 -96.58 26.16 -23.50
CA TYR A 168 -97.86 25.46 -23.55
C TYR A 168 -99.02 26.34 -23.09
N ILE A 169 -98.85 27.14 -22.02
CA ILE A 169 -99.87 28.05 -21.48
C ILE A 169 -100.15 29.22 -22.43
N GLU A 170 -99.13 29.76 -23.11
CA GLU A 170 -99.31 30.75 -24.18
C GLU A 170 -100.15 30.23 -25.36
N ASN A 171 -100.29 28.91 -25.48
CA ASN A 171 -101.04 28.24 -26.54
C ASN A 171 -102.41 27.71 -26.05
N ILE A 172 -102.85 28.10 -24.85
CA ILE A 172 -104.23 27.88 -24.40
C ILE A 172 -105.07 29.00 -25.03
N PRO A 173 -106.03 28.69 -25.92
CA PRO A 173 -106.86 29.71 -26.53
C PRO A 173 -107.67 30.43 -25.45
N SER A 174 -107.49 31.75 -25.37
CA SER A 174 -108.36 32.65 -24.61
C SER A 174 -109.82 32.48 -25.07
N ASP A 175 -110.80 32.66 -24.18
CA ASP A 175 -112.25 32.51 -24.43
C ASP A 175 -112.76 33.28 -25.68
N GLU A 176 -111.96 34.24 -26.16
CA GLU A 176 -112.18 34.99 -27.40
C GLU A 176 -111.95 34.17 -28.69
N GLU A 177 -111.03 33.21 -28.73
CA GLU A 177 -110.79 32.35 -29.90
C GLU A 177 -111.79 31.18 -30.01
N ILE A 178 -112.33 30.71 -28.89
CA ILE A 178 -113.33 29.63 -28.86
C ILE A 178 -114.66 30.13 -29.45
N ASN A 179 -115.07 31.35 -29.13
CA ASN A 179 -116.28 31.96 -29.69
C ASN A 179 -116.20 32.27 -31.20
N LYS A 180 -114.98 32.34 -31.77
CA LYS A 180 -114.80 32.52 -33.21
C LYS A 180 -114.85 31.21 -34.01
N LYS A 181 -114.72 30.06 -33.35
CA LYS A 181 -114.86 28.73 -33.98
C LYS A 181 -116.23 28.07 -33.75
N LEU A 182 -117.11 28.70 -32.97
CA LEU A 182 -118.46 28.21 -32.65
C LEU A 182 -119.60 28.97 -33.37
N ASN A 183 -119.28 29.93 -34.22
CA ASN A 183 -120.15 30.47 -35.29
C ASN A 183 -119.60 30.07 -36.66
#